data_AF-A0A7J4RYX7-F1
#
_entry.id   AF-A0A7J4RYX7-F1
#
_cell.length_a   1.000
_cell.length_b   1.000
_cell.length_c   1.000
_cell.angle_alpha   90.00
_cell.angle_beta   90.00
_cell.angle_gamma   90.00
#
_symmetry.space_group_name_H-M   'P 1'
#
loop_
_entity.id
_entity.type
_entity.pdbx_description
1 polymer ?
#
loop_
_entity_poly.entity_id
_entity_poly.type
_entity_poly.pdbx_seq_one_letter_code
_entity_poly.pdbx_strand_id
1 'polypeptide(L)'
;MNVHPVAVGCVVNGGRGLLVHHNALGLWLPPSGRIEENGVPDDAVKRELREELGLDVELVQWSGLSLEGKIVRQLAQPFRLF
;
A
#
# COMPACT_ATOMS: atom_id res chain seq x y z
N MET A 1 -13.01 -2.16 -20.67
CA MET A 1 -11.65 -2.02 -20.15
C MET A 1 -11.69 -2.57 -18.73
N ASN A 2 -11.02 -3.69 -18.44
CA ASN A 2 -11.01 -4.24 -17.07
C ASN A 2 -9.95 -3.48 -16.27
N VAL A 3 -10.38 -2.78 -15.21
CA VAL A 3 -9.49 -2.08 -14.29
C VAL A 3 -9.19 -3.01 -13.12
N HIS A 4 -7.90 -3.25 -12.86
CA HIS A 4 -7.46 -3.98 -11.68
C HIS A 4 -6.74 -2.98 -10.76
N PRO A 5 -7.38 -2.55 -9.65
CA PRO A 5 -6.74 -1.63 -8.72
C PRO A 5 -5.54 -2.29 -8.02
N VAL A 6 -4.49 -1.50 -7.79
CA VAL A 6 -3.23 -1.92 -7.17
C VAL A 6 -2.91 -0.97 -6.02
N ALA A 7 -2.44 -1.52 -4.91
CA ALA A 7 -1.87 -0.76 -3.79
C ALA A 7 -0.34 -0.79 -3.87
N VAL A 8 0.30 0.33 -3.52
CA VAL A 8 1.76 0.48 -3.52
C VAL A 8 2.23 0.86 -2.13
N GLY A 9 3.22 0.14 -1.60
CA GLY A 9 3.81 0.38 -0.29
C GLY A 9 5.13 1.14 -0.36
N CYS A 10 5.25 2.22 0.40
CA CYS A 10 6.52 2.93 0.60
C CYS A 10 7.03 2.63 2.01
N VAL A 11 8.04 1.77 2.12
CA VAL A 11 8.69 1.46 3.40
C VAL A 11 9.99 2.25 3.49
N VAL A 12 10.13 3.06 4.54
CA VAL A 12 11.32 3.88 4.78
C VAL A 12 11.93 3.50 6.14
N ASN A 13 13.22 3.19 6.15
CA ASN A 13 13.98 2.95 7.37
C ASN A 13 15.36 3.63 7.27
N GLY A 14 15.72 4.45 8.28
CA GLY A 14 17.00 5.15 8.31
C GLY A 14 17.26 6.04 7.08
N GLY A 15 16.21 6.66 6.53
CA GLY A 15 16.30 7.49 5.31
C GLY A 15 16.46 6.72 4.00
N ARG A 16 16.27 5.39 4.00
CA ARG A 16 16.34 4.52 2.81
C ARG A 16 14.98 3.94 2.50
N GLY A 17 14.61 3.93 1.22
CA GLY A 17 13.39 3.28 0.73
C GLY A 17 13.62 1.82 0.35
N LEU A 18 12.67 0.95 0.66
CA LEU A 18 12.66 -0.44 0.21
C LEU A 18 12.10 -0.55 -1.22
N LEU A 19 12.82 -1.26 -2.08
CA LEU A 19 12.36 -1.63 -3.42
C LEU A 19 12.56 -3.14 -3.62
N VAL A 20 11.72 -3.74 -4.44
CA VAL A 20 11.81 -5.13 -4.88
C VAL A 20 12.17 -5.17 -6.36
N HIS A 21 13.03 -6.13 -6.74
CA HIS A 21 13.38 -6.33 -8.14
C HIS A 21 12.30 -7.15 -8.84
N HIS A 22 11.55 -6.51 -9.74
CA HIS A 22 10.48 -7.14 -10.48
C HIS A 22 11.03 -7.88 -11.69
N ASN A 23 11.28 -9.18 -11.54
CA ASN A 23 11.99 -10.01 -12.53
C ASN A 23 11.41 -9.95 -13.95
N ALA A 24 10.08 -9.91 -14.10
CA ALA A 24 9.46 -9.86 -15.43
C ALA A 24 9.59 -8.49 -16.13
N LEU A 25 9.85 -7.41 -15.36
CA LEU A 25 10.00 -6.05 -15.90
C LEU A 25 11.46 -5.60 -15.92
N GLY A 26 12.35 -6.25 -15.16
CA GLY A 26 13.74 -5.84 -15.01
C GLY A 26 13.90 -4.48 -14.32
N LEU A 27 12.94 -4.11 -13.45
CA LEU A 27 12.89 -2.82 -12.76
C LEU A 27 12.89 -3.01 -11.25
N TRP A 28 13.39 -2.02 -10.53
CA TRP A 28 13.20 -1.89 -9.08
C TRP A 28 11.96 -1.06 -8.82
N LEU A 29 10.96 -1.66 -8.18
CA LEU A 29 9.67 -1.04 -7.88
C LEU A 29 9.42 -1.11 -6.37
N PRO A 30 8.61 -0.21 -5.81
CA PRO A 30 8.13 -0.41 -4.46
C PRO A 30 7.29 -1.70 -4.39
N PRO A 31 7.27 -2.41 -3.25
CA PRO A 31 6.37 -3.55 -3.06
C PRO A 31 4.94 -3.11 -3.32
N SER A 32 4.20 -3.88 -4.10
CA SER A 32 2.88 -3.50 -4.58
C SER A 32 2.10 -4.73 -5.00
N GLY A 33 0.77 -4.64 -4.97
CA GLY A 33 -0.03 -5.75 -5.44
C GLY A 33 -1.51 -5.45 -5.55
N ARG A 34 -2.24 -6.44 -6.04
CA ARG A 34 -3.65 -6.27 -6.42
C ARG A 34 -4.50 -6.07 -5.18
N ILE A 35 -5.42 -5.11 -5.27
CA ILE A 35 -6.51 -5.01 -4.30
C ILE A 35 -7.55 -6.07 -4.66
N GLU A 36 -7.87 -6.93 -3.69
CA GLU A 36 -8.90 -7.96 -3.83
C GLU A 36 -10.29 -7.37 -4.08
N GLU A 37 -11.22 -8.22 -4.53
CA GLU A 37 -12.60 -7.80 -4.70
C GLU A 37 -13.18 -7.35 -3.35
N ASN A 38 -13.75 -6.14 -3.31
CA ASN A 38 -14.21 -5.48 -2.08
C ASN A 38 -13.11 -5.18 -1.04
N GLY A 39 -11.84 -5.36 -1.40
CA GLY A 39 -10.69 -5.05 -0.54
C GLY A 39 -10.37 -3.55 -0.50
N VAL A 40 -9.52 -3.17 0.45
CA VAL A 40 -9.03 -1.79 0.62
C VAL A 40 -7.50 -1.71 0.45
N PRO A 41 -6.96 -0.56 0.02
CA PRO A 41 -5.53 -0.41 -0.24
C PRO A 41 -4.63 -0.75 0.96
N ASP A 42 -5.05 -0.35 2.17
CA ASP A 42 -4.31 -0.59 3.40
C ASP A 42 -4.11 -2.09 3.69
N ASP A 43 -5.14 -2.90 3.42
CA ASP A 43 -5.09 -4.34 3.71
C ASP A 43 -4.31 -5.06 2.62
N ALA A 44 -4.48 -4.64 1.37
CA ALA A 44 -3.68 -5.14 0.25
C ALA A 44 -2.18 -4.89 0.49
N VAL A 45 -1.77 -3.65 0.82
CA VAL A 45 -0.34 -3.34 0.99
C VAL A 45 0.29 -4.10 2.15
N LYS A 46 -0.43 -4.28 3.26
CA LYS A 46 0.03 -5.07 4.40
C LYS A 46 0.17 -6.55 4.05
N ARG A 47 -0.81 -7.11 3.33
CA ARG A 47 -0.76 -8.49 2.84
C ARG A 47 0.44 -8.71 1.94
N GLU A 48 0.63 -7.86 0.93
CA GLU A 48 1.75 -7.98 -0.03
C GLU A 48 3.11 -7.82 0.67
N LEU A 49 3.28 -6.84 1.56
CA LEU A 49 4.53 -6.69 2.34
C LEU A 49 4.84 -7.92 3.21
N ARG A 50 3.81 -8.59 3.73
CA ARG A 50 3.99 -9.83 4.48
C ARG A 50 4.33 -11.01 3.57
N GLU A 51 3.64 -11.15 2.45
CA GLU A 51 3.80 -12.28 1.51
C GLU A 51 5.12 -12.21 0.73
N GLU A 52 5.49 -11.03 0.22
CA GLU A 52 6.69 -10.84 -0.59
C GLU A 52 7.97 -10.72 0.25
N LEU A 53 7.86 -10.14 1.45
CA LEU A 53 9.02 -9.66 2.21
C LEU A 53 9.06 -10.15 3.66
N GLY A 54 8.00 -10.82 4.14
CA GLY A 54 7.91 -11.27 5.54
C GLY A 54 7.82 -10.12 6.54
N LEU A 55 7.46 -8.91 6.10
CA LEU A 55 7.39 -7.73 6.95
C LEU A 55 5.98 -7.54 7.51
N ASP A 56 5.88 -7.42 8.83
CA ASP A 56 4.68 -6.92 9.49
C ASP A 56 4.84 -5.42 9.71
N VAL A 57 3.87 -4.62 9.24
CA VAL A 57 4.02 -3.16 9.16
C VAL A 57 2.81 -2.42 9.71
N GLU A 58 3.08 -1.24 10.28
CA GLU A 58 2.08 -0.25 10.63
C GLU A 58 2.11 0.90 9.63
N LEU A 59 0.93 1.37 9.21
CA LEU A 59 0.82 2.52 8.32
C LEU A 59 0.97 3.81 9.14
N VAL A 60 1.85 4.70 8.67
CA VAL A 60 2.20 5.94 9.38
C VAL A 60 1.40 7.17 8.94
N GLN A 61 0.67 7.08 7.82
CA GLN A 61 -0.18 8.16 7.32
C GLN A 61 -1.66 7.88 7.59
N TRP A 62 -2.24 8.66 8.49
CA TRP A 62 -3.67 8.68 8.77
C TRP A 62 -4.20 10.04 8.36
N SER A 63 -5.35 10.07 7.67
CA SER A 63 -5.88 11.33 7.16
C SER A 63 -6.21 12.27 8.33
N GLY A 64 -5.73 13.51 8.32
CA GLY A 64 -6.08 14.52 9.33
C GLY A 64 -7.53 15.05 9.23
N LEU A 65 -8.40 14.33 8.52
CA LEU A 65 -9.79 14.71 8.32
C LEU A 65 -10.55 14.51 9.63
N SER A 66 -11.24 15.56 10.07
CA SER A 66 -12.25 15.45 11.12
C SER A 66 -13.35 14.50 10.66
N LEU A 67 -13.63 13.50 11.48
CA LEU A 67 -14.61 12.48 11.18
C LEU A 67 -15.88 12.72 12.01
N GLU A 68 -17.04 12.67 11.37
CA GLU A 68 -18.35 12.79 12.02
C GLU A 68 -19.23 11.58 11.69
N GLY A 69 -20.10 11.18 12.63
CA GLY A 69 -21.03 10.07 12.46
C GLY A 69 -20.45 8.69 12.82
N LYS A 70 -21.06 7.63 12.28
CA LYS A 70 -20.66 6.23 12.55
C LYS A 70 -19.55 5.80 11.59
N ILE A 71 -18.30 5.95 12.02
CA ILE A 71 -17.14 5.53 11.24
C ILE A 71 -16.68 4.14 11.68
N VAL A 72 -16.51 3.24 10.70
CA VAL A 72 -15.98 1.88 10.93
C VAL A 72 -14.46 1.89 10.92
N ARG A 73 -13.85 2.56 9.94
CA ARG A 73 -12.40 2.66 9.79
C ARG A 73 -12.04 3.87 8.93
N GLN A 74 -10.99 4.57 9.33
CA GLN A 74 -10.31 5.57 8.50
C GLN A 74 -9.15 4.87 7.78
N LEU A 75 -9.04 5.04 6.47
CA LEU A 75 -7.93 4.49 5.69
C LEU A 75 -6.82 5.52 5.51
N ALA A 76 -5.62 5.06 5.14
CA ALA A 76 -4.58 5.97 4.68
C ALA A 76 -5.07 6.79 3.47
N GLN A 77 -4.67 8.05 3.35
CA GLN A 77 -5.06 8.84 2.19
C GLN A 77 -4.36 8.32 0.94
N PRO A 78 -5.09 7.97 -0.12
CA PRO A 78 -4.47 7.70 -1.41
C PRO A 78 -3.83 8.98 -1.92
N PHE A 79 -2.56 8.91 -2.30
CA PHE A 79 -1.88 9.98 -3.02
C PHE A 79 -1.66 9.54 -4.46
N ARG A 80 -1.84 10.48 -5.39
CA ARG A 80 -1.51 10.28 -6.80
C ARG A 80 -0.09 10.79 -7.04
N LEU A 81 0.77 9.92 -7.54
CA LEU A 81 2.00 10.34 -8.21
C LEU A 81 1.59 10.74 -9.64
N PHE A 82 2.05 11.92 -10.06
CA PHE A 82 1.52 12.76 -11.14
C PHE A 82 1.14 11.99 -12.43
#